data_AF-A0A9E5R4D2-F1
#
_entry.id   AF-A0A9E5R4D2-F1
#
_cell.length_a   1.000
_cell.length_b   1.000
_cell.length_c   1.000
_cell.angle_alpha   90.00
_cell.angle_beta   90.00
_cell.angle_gamma   90.00
#
_symmetry.space_group_name_H-M   'P 1'
#
loop_
_entity.id
_entity.type
_entity.pdbx_description
1 polymer ?
#
loop_
_entity_poly.entity_id
_entity_poly.type
_entity_poly.pdbx_seq_one_letter_code
_entity_poly.pdbx_strand_id
1 'polypeptide(L)'
;MELSLRKARKLEAKIQATADSLPLSQAIKVRALASSEERAVALSDARLRYNQNVELQRDLITVRFSIREQIAQANESVGVNMLMNEREKTQALLAKSNSGVDVLDIAEAEDMATAKKNSLEGGSSRAYGESSVTITLPVSTKEDVESFRSNENLLKRRLEEIEDRLSQKNLGAKITLDEKTVQLLQSVGLL
;
A
#
# COMPACT_ATOMS: atom_id res chain seq x y z
N MET A 1 4.49 -27.78 -1.45
CA MET A 1 5.23 -26.98 -2.47
C MET A 1 5.60 -25.62 -1.88
N GLU A 2 6.84 -25.15 -2.04
CA GLU A 2 7.24 -23.82 -1.54
C GLU A 2 6.98 -22.71 -2.57
N LEU A 3 6.44 -21.58 -2.11
CA LEU A 3 6.21 -20.38 -2.92
C LEU A 3 6.75 -19.15 -2.20
N SER A 4 7.42 -18.25 -2.94
CA SER A 4 7.73 -16.93 -2.41
C SER A 4 6.45 -16.10 -2.22
N LEU A 5 6.46 -15.13 -1.28
CA LEU A 5 5.28 -14.29 -1.03
C LEU A 5 4.75 -13.60 -2.27
N ARG A 6 5.64 -13.14 -3.16
CA ARG A 6 5.25 -12.53 -4.44
C ARG A 6 4.48 -13.52 -5.32
N LYS A 7 4.98 -14.76 -5.45
CA LYS A 7 4.30 -15.81 -6.23
C LYS A 7 2.98 -16.21 -5.58
N ALA A 8 2.95 -16.31 -4.26
CA ALA A 8 1.75 -16.62 -3.48
C ALA A 8 0.64 -15.56 -3.68
N ARG A 9 0.96 -14.26 -3.65
CA ARG A 9 -0.01 -13.19 -3.96
C ARG A 9 -0.52 -13.25 -5.40
N LYS A 10 0.36 -13.55 -6.36
CA LYS A 10 -0.06 -13.74 -7.76
C LYS A 10 -0.99 -14.95 -7.91
N LEU A 11 -0.69 -16.04 -7.21
CA LEU A 11 -1.52 -17.23 -7.18
C LEU A 11 -2.88 -16.95 -6.55
N GLU A 12 -2.94 -16.21 -5.44
CA GLU A 12 -4.20 -15.75 -4.81
C GLU A 12 -5.10 -15.02 -5.82
N ALA A 13 -4.55 -14.06 -6.56
CA ALA A 13 -5.29 -13.31 -7.56
C ALA A 13 -5.83 -14.20 -8.69
N LYS A 14 -5.03 -15.19 -9.12
CA LYS A 14 -5.47 -16.17 -10.11
C LYS A 14 -6.58 -17.07 -9.57
N ILE A 15 -6.46 -17.57 -8.35
CA ILE A 15 -7.48 -18.39 -7.69
C ILE A 15 -8.80 -17.63 -7.62
N GLN A 16 -8.77 -16.35 -7.24
CA GLN A 16 -9.96 -15.50 -7.22
C GLN A 16 -10.59 -15.38 -8.61
N ALA A 17 -9.80 -15.07 -9.64
CA ALA A 17 -10.30 -14.97 -11.01
C ALA A 17 -10.90 -16.28 -11.53
N THR A 18 -10.28 -17.42 -11.21
CA THR A 18 -10.82 -18.74 -11.55
C THR A 18 -12.13 -19.00 -10.80
N ALA A 19 -12.19 -18.74 -9.49
CA ALA A 19 -13.40 -18.91 -8.70
C ALA A 19 -14.57 -18.05 -9.22
N ASP A 20 -14.29 -16.80 -9.62
CA ASP A 20 -15.30 -15.87 -10.14
C ASP A 20 -15.77 -16.22 -11.56
N SER A 21 -14.93 -16.90 -12.35
CA SER A 21 -15.27 -17.30 -13.74
C SER A 21 -16.03 -18.62 -13.84
N LEU A 22 -16.21 -19.35 -12.73
CA LEU A 22 -16.97 -20.60 -12.74
C LEU A 22 -18.45 -20.35 -13.06
N PRO A 23 -19.01 -20.96 -14.11
CA PRO A 23 -20.38 -20.71 -14.51
C PRO A 23 -21.35 -21.39 -13.53
N LEU A 24 -22.08 -20.57 -12.78
CA LEU A 24 -23.20 -20.99 -11.94
C LEU A 24 -24.52 -20.69 -12.66
N SER A 25 -24.80 -21.42 -13.74
CA SER A 25 -26.03 -21.22 -14.50
C SER A 25 -27.23 -21.76 -13.72
N GLN A 26 -28.16 -20.87 -13.36
CA GLN A 26 -29.41 -21.22 -12.67
C GLN A 26 -30.48 -21.80 -13.62
N ALA A 27 -30.25 -21.70 -14.93
CA ALA A 27 -31.19 -22.15 -15.95
C ALA A 27 -30.47 -22.90 -17.08
N ILE A 28 -31.20 -23.82 -17.71
CA ILE A 28 -30.76 -24.49 -18.94
C ILE A 28 -31.72 -24.19 -20.07
N LYS A 29 -31.17 -24.05 -21.27
CA LYS A 29 -31.95 -23.96 -22.50
C LYS A 29 -32.15 -25.37 -23.03
N VAL A 30 -33.41 -25.82 -23.06
CA VAL A 30 -33.78 -27.11 -23.66
C VAL A 30 -34.72 -26.85 -24.83
N ARG A 31 -34.63 -27.68 -25.87
CA ARG A 31 -35.52 -27.57 -27.05
C ARG A 31 -36.97 -27.78 -26.64
N ALA A 32 -37.88 -26.95 -27.16
CA ALA A 32 -39.30 -27.01 -26.84
C ALA A 32 -39.95 -28.36 -27.21
N LEU A 33 -39.47 -29.01 -28.28
CA LEU A 33 -39.98 -30.28 -28.79
C LEU A 33 -39.20 -31.51 -28.28
N ALA A 34 -38.26 -31.35 -27.34
CA ALA A 34 -37.54 -32.48 -26.77
C ALA A 34 -38.50 -33.44 -26.03
N SER A 35 -38.14 -34.73 -25.97
CA SER A 35 -38.90 -35.71 -25.18
C SER A 35 -38.78 -35.41 -23.68
N SER A 36 -39.69 -35.97 -22.87
CA SER A 36 -39.62 -35.81 -21.41
C SER A 36 -38.32 -36.40 -20.83
N GLU A 37 -37.83 -37.49 -21.42
CA GLU A 37 -36.57 -38.13 -21.04
C GLU A 37 -35.37 -37.26 -21.38
N GLU A 38 -35.32 -36.68 -22.59
CA GLU A 38 -34.25 -35.75 -23.00
C GLU A 38 -34.18 -34.52 -22.07
N ARG A 39 -35.33 -33.97 -21.67
CA ARG A 39 -35.38 -32.87 -20.70
C ARG A 39 -34.87 -33.28 -19.32
N ALA A 40 -35.23 -34.47 -18.86
CA ALA A 40 -34.81 -34.98 -17.55
C ALA A 40 -33.31 -35.22 -17.49
N VAL A 41 -32.71 -35.81 -18.54
CA VAL A 41 -31.25 -36.01 -18.63
C VAL A 41 -30.53 -34.67 -18.67
N ALA A 42 -30.95 -33.73 -19.53
CA ALA A 42 -30.33 -32.41 -19.61
C ALA A 42 -30.37 -31.65 -18.27
N LEU A 43 -31.49 -31.76 -17.53
CA LEU A 43 -31.63 -31.17 -16.20
C LEU A 43 -30.72 -31.84 -15.17
N SER A 44 -30.63 -33.17 -15.19
CA SER A 44 -29.75 -33.94 -14.30
C SER A 44 -28.28 -33.59 -14.51
N ASP A 45 -27.82 -33.57 -15.77
CA ASP A 45 -26.44 -33.24 -16.13
C ASP A 45 -26.09 -31.81 -15.73
N ALA A 46 -27.01 -30.87 -15.96
CA ALA A 46 -26.81 -29.48 -15.59
C ALA A 46 -26.75 -29.29 -14.07
N ARG A 47 -27.59 -30.01 -13.31
CA ARG A 47 -27.58 -29.98 -11.86
C ARG A 47 -26.29 -30.58 -11.29
N LEU A 48 -25.79 -31.66 -11.88
CA LEU A 48 -24.51 -32.26 -11.52
C LEU A 48 -23.37 -31.25 -11.72
N ARG A 49 -23.29 -30.63 -12.91
CA ARG A 49 -22.27 -29.60 -13.21
C ARG A 49 -22.39 -28.38 -12.30
N TYR A 50 -23.61 -27.95 -12.01
CA TYR A 50 -23.85 -26.84 -11.09
C TYR A 50 -23.29 -27.16 -9.70
N ASN A 51 -23.64 -28.31 -9.13
CA ASN A 51 -23.15 -28.71 -7.80
C ASN A 51 -21.63 -28.84 -7.77
N GLN A 52 -21.03 -29.46 -8.80
CA GLN A 52 -19.58 -29.56 -8.94
C GLN A 52 -18.90 -28.18 -8.99
N ASN A 53 -19.46 -27.23 -9.75
CA ASN A 53 -18.92 -25.88 -9.81
C ASN A 53 -19.07 -25.12 -8.49
N VAL A 54 -20.18 -25.31 -7.76
CA VAL A 54 -20.38 -24.71 -6.44
C VAL A 54 -19.37 -25.24 -5.43
N GLU A 55 -19.18 -26.56 -5.39
CA GLU A 55 -18.19 -27.20 -4.51
C GLU A 55 -16.77 -26.71 -4.84
N LEU A 56 -16.40 -26.74 -6.11
CA LEU A 56 -15.09 -26.29 -6.56
C LEU A 56 -14.87 -24.79 -6.28
N GLN A 57 -15.88 -23.95 -6.49
CA GLN A 57 -15.80 -22.52 -6.15
C GLN A 57 -15.56 -22.32 -4.66
N ARG A 58 -16.30 -23.03 -3.80
CA ARG A 58 -16.12 -22.99 -2.35
C ARG A 58 -14.71 -23.42 -1.96
N ASP A 59 -14.22 -24.53 -2.51
CA ASP A 59 -12.89 -25.05 -2.20
C ASP A 59 -11.79 -24.08 -2.63
N LEU A 60 -11.91 -23.47 -3.81
CA LEU A 60 -10.98 -22.42 -4.26
C LEU A 60 -10.99 -21.20 -3.34
N ILE A 61 -12.16 -20.77 -2.87
CA ILE A 61 -12.26 -19.66 -1.90
C ILE A 61 -11.58 -20.05 -0.58
N THR A 62 -11.84 -21.24 -0.06
CA THR A 62 -11.21 -21.73 1.18
C THR A 62 -9.68 -21.78 1.05
N VAL A 63 -9.17 -22.36 -0.04
CA VAL A 63 -7.73 -22.41 -0.32
C VAL A 63 -7.14 -21.02 -0.44
N ARG A 64 -7.83 -20.09 -1.13
CA ARG A 64 -7.39 -18.69 -1.24
C ARG A 64 -7.17 -18.07 0.15
N PHE A 65 -8.12 -18.24 1.07
CA PHE A 65 -8.01 -17.66 2.41
C PHE A 65 -6.92 -18.34 3.25
N SER A 66 -6.73 -19.66 3.10
CA SER A 66 -5.59 -20.35 3.73
C SER A 66 -4.25 -19.80 3.25
N ILE A 67 -4.09 -19.55 1.94
CA ILE A 67 -2.89 -18.93 1.38
C ILE A 67 -2.71 -17.50 1.94
N ARG A 68 -3.78 -16.71 2.07
CA ARG A 68 -3.69 -15.35 2.65
C ARG A 68 -3.24 -15.38 4.10
N GLU A 69 -3.74 -16.32 4.89
CA GLU A 69 -3.31 -16.50 6.29
C GLU A 69 -1.82 -16.84 6.38
N GLN A 70 -1.35 -17.80 5.56
CA GLN A 70 0.07 -18.14 5.52
C GLN A 70 0.94 -16.96 5.09
N ILE A 71 0.49 -16.15 4.11
CA ILE A 71 1.17 -14.91 3.72
C ILE A 71 1.23 -13.92 4.89
N ALA A 72 0.15 -13.77 5.64
CA ALA A 72 0.11 -12.87 6.79
C ALA A 72 1.09 -13.32 7.89
N GLN A 73 1.07 -14.59 8.26
CA GLN A 73 1.99 -15.18 9.24
C GLN A 73 3.46 -15.09 8.78
N ALA A 74 3.73 -15.34 7.51
CA ALA A 74 5.07 -15.18 6.95
C ALA A 74 5.54 -13.72 6.98
N ASN A 75 4.67 -12.74 6.72
CA ASN A 75 5.01 -11.33 6.86
C ASN A 75 5.30 -10.94 8.32
N GLU A 76 4.51 -11.46 9.25
CA GLU A 76 4.69 -11.22 10.68
C GLU A 76 5.99 -11.83 11.21
N SER A 77 6.24 -13.11 10.92
CA SER A 77 7.45 -13.82 11.36
C SER A 77 8.75 -13.17 10.86
N VAL A 78 8.71 -12.55 9.69
CA VAL A 78 9.86 -11.86 9.11
C VAL A 78 9.90 -10.37 9.52
N GLY A 79 8.92 -9.88 10.28
CA GLY A 79 8.90 -8.52 10.82
C GLY A 79 8.59 -7.44 9.78
N VAL A 80 7.92 -7.80 8.68
CA VAL A 80 7.55 -6.87 7.60
C VAL A 80 6.65 -5.75 8.13
N ASN A 81 5.74 -6.05 9.06
CA ASN A 81 4.84 -5.05 9.64
C ASN A 81 5.60 -3.95 10.42
N MET A 82 6.64 -4.32 11.16
CA MET A 82 7.47 -3.34 11.87
C MET A 82 8.22 -2.44 10.91
N LEU A 83 8.79 -3.00 9.83
CA LEU A 83 9.49 -2.23 8.80
C LEU A 83 8.55 -1.31 8.01
N MET A 84 7.31 -1.74 7.75
CA MET A 84 6.30 -0.88 7.13
C MET A 84 5.95 0.32 8.00
N ASN A 85 5.77 0.10 9.31
CA ASN A 85 5.54 1.19 10.26
C ASN A 85 6.76 2.14 10.36
N GLU A 86 7.98 1.58 10.39
CA GLU A 86 9.21 2.37 10.41
C GLU A 86 9.37 3.21 9.13
N ARG A 87 9.00 2.65 7.97
CA ARG A 87 8.95 3.36 6.68
C ARG A 87 7.97 4.53 6.73
N GLU A 88 6.74 4.30 7.18
CA GLU A 88 5.72 5.35 7.28
C GLU A 88 6.15 6.46 8.24
N LYS A 89 6.70 6.11 9.40
CA LYS A 89 7.28 7.08 10.34
C LYS A 89 8.37 7.92 9.68
N THR A 90 9.29 7.28 8.97
CA THR A 90 10.42 7.96 8.32
C THR A 90 9.92 8.89 7.19
N GLN A 91 8.94 8.46 6.41
CA GLN A 91 8.30 9.28 5.38
C GLN A 91 7.56 10.48 5.97
N ALA A 92 6.85 10.31 7.08
CA ALA A 92 6.18 11.41 7.76
C ALA A 92 7.17 12.45 8.28
N LEU A 93 8.31 12.00 8.83
CA LEU A 93 9.40 12.89 9.26
C LEU A 93 10.05 13.63 8.08
N LEU A 94 10.31 12.95 6.96
CA LEU A 94 10.84 13.57 5.74
C LEU A 94 9.88 14.61 5.16
N ALA A 95 8.58 14.31 5.11
CA ALA A 95 7.58 15.25 4.62
C ALA A 95 7.55 16.55 5.45
N LYS A 96 7.82 16.46 6.76
CA LYS A 96 7.96 17.62 7.64
C LYS A 96 9.32 18.31 7.56
N SER A 97 10.37 17.61 7.15
CA SER A 97 11.70 18.19 6.93
C SER A 97 11.77 19.00 5.63
N ASN A 98 10.94 18.65 4.62
CA ASN A 98 10.93 19.31 3.31
C ASN A 98 10.23 20.68 3.30
N SER A 99 9.54 21.08 4.38
CA SER A 99 9.08 22.46 4.51
C SER A 99 10.31 23.32 4.78
N GLY A 100 10.76 24.03 3.73
CA GLY A 100 11.99 24.83 3.76
C GLY A 100 12.15 25.63 5.05
N VAL A 101 13.34 25.60 5.60
CA VAL A 101 13.70 26.38 6.78
C VAL A 101 14.24 27.72 6.30
N ASP A 102 13.48 28.80 6.54
CA ASP A 102 13.95 30.15 6.28
C ASP A 102 15.10 30.48 7.24
N VAL A 103 16.13 31.13 6.72
CA VAL A 103 17.33 31.54 7.46
C VAL A 103 17.46 33.05 7.36
N LEU A 104 17.80 33.67 8.48
CA LEU A 104 18.23 35.06 8.50
C LEU A 104 19.47 35.16 9.37
N ASP A 105 20.49 35.85 8.88
CA ASP A 105 21.60 36.28 9.74
C ASP A 105 21.13 37.39 10.69
N ILE A 106 21.73 37.53 11.87
CA ILE A 106 21.36 38.58 12.83
C ILE A 106 21.58 39.96 12.22
N ALA A 107 22.66 40.13 11.45
CA ALA A 107 22.94 41.36 10.72
C ALA A 107 21.86 41.67 9.66
N GLU A 108 21.39 40.64 8.93
CA GLU A 108 20.32 40.77 7.94
C GLU A 108 18.97 41.09 8.62
N ALA A 109 18.73 40.54 9.82
CA ALA A 109 17.56 40.85 10.65
C ALA A 109 17.54 42.32 11.08
N GLU A 110 18.68 42.83 11.52
CA GLU A 110 18.85 44.25 11.90
C GLU A 110 18.71 45.16 10.69
N ASP A 111 19.29 44.82 9.54
CA ASP A 111 19.15 45.58 8.30
C ASP A 111 17.70 45.61 7.82
N MET A 112 16.97 44.49 7.89
CA MET A 112 15.55 44.43 7.57
C MET A 112 14.70 45.27 8.53
N ALA A 113 14.99 45.22 9.83
CA ALA A 113 14.31 46.04 10.83
C ALA A 113 14.56 47.53 10.59
N THR A 114 15.80 47.90 10.26
CA THR A 114 16.21 49.29 10.00
C THR A 114 15.64 49.81 8.69
N ALA A 115 15.63 49.01 7.62
CA ALA A 115 15.00 49.36 6.35
C ALA A 115 13.47 49.54 6.51
N LYS A 116 12.82 48.68 7.30
CA LYS A 116 11.38 48.81 7.59
C LYS A 116 11.09 50.07 8.41
N LYS A 117 11.93 50.38 9.40
CA LYS A 117 11.86 51.63 10.18
C LYS A 117 12.02 52.86 9.28
N ASN A 118 13.05 52.90 8.44
CA ASN A 118 13.29 54.01 7.52
C ASN A 118 12.16 54.18 6.49
N SER A 119 11.56 53.08 6.02
CA SER A 119 10.39 53.12 5.13
C SER A 119 9.15 53.71 5.81
N LEU A 120 8.99 53.54 7.12
CA LEU A 120 7.89 54.12 7.89
C LEU A 120 8.13 55.62 8.16
N GLU A 121 9.38 56.00 8.39
CA GLU A 121 9.76 57.39 8.66
C GLU A 121 9.77 58.28 7.39
N GLY A 122 10.04 57.70 6.21
CA GLY A 122 10.08 58.42 4.93
C GLY A 122 8.73 58.58 4.21
N GLY A 123 7.65 57.92 4.68
CA GLY A 123 6.33 57.94 4.05
C GLY A 123 5.47 59.10 4.52
N SER A 124 5.24 60.10 3.65
CA SER A 124 4.42 61.28 3.92
C SER A 124 2.91 60.99 3.92
N SER A 125 2.39 60.10 4.77
CA SER A 125 0.96 60.11 5.11
C SER A 125 0.62 59.17 6.26
N ARG A 126 0.12 59.76 7.36
CA ARG A 126 -1.02 59.30 8.16
C ARG A 126 -1.38 57.81 8.03
N ALA A 127 -0.69 56.94 8.76
CA ALA A 127 -1.25 55.67 9.21
C ALA A 127 -1.53 55.77 10.72
N TYR A 128 -2.52 56.60 11.06
CA TYR A 128 -3.10 56.64 12.40
C TYR A 128 -3.87 55.32 12.56
N GLY A 129 -3.30 54.33 13.25
CA GLY A 129 -3.99 53.08 13.59
C GLY A 129 -3.14 51.81 13.67
N GLU A 130 -1.91 51.80 13.16
CA GLU A 130 -1.07 50.58 13.16
C GLU A 130 0.02 50.69 14.23
N SER A 131 -0.37 50.76 15.51
CA SER A 131 0.54 50.83 16.66
C SER A 131 1.33 49.52 16.92
N SER A 132 1.26 48.54 16.03
CA SER A 132 2.03 47.30 16.11
C SER A 132 2.45 46.82 14.72
N VAL A 133 3.34 47.56 14.05
CA VAL A 133 4.03 47.02 12.87
C VAL A 133 4.87 45.82 13.33
N THR A 134 4.44 44.62 12.94
CA THR A 134 5.09 43.36 13.31
C THR A 134 6.02 42.94 12.17
N ILE A 135 7.27 42.62 12.49
CA ILE A 135 8.23 42.05 11.54
C ILE A 135 8.31 40.55 11.82
N THR A 136 8.13 39.74 10.77
CA THR A 136 8.36 38.30 10.86
C THR A 136 9.82 38.04 10.56
N LEU A 137 10.55 37.57 11.57
CA LEU A 137 11.94 37.15 11.43
C LEU A 137 12.00 35.62 11.50
N PRO A 138 12.76 34.96 10.62
CA PRO A 138 13.10 33.56 10.78
C PRO A 138 13.79 33.33 12.13
N VAL A 139 13.44 32.24 12.81
CA VAL A 139 14.02 31.87 14.10
C VAL A 139 15.33 31.07 13.92
N SER A 140 15.51 30.47 12.74
CA SER A 140 16.56 29.49 12.47
C SER A 140 17.87 30.16 12.04
N THR A 141 18.98 29.68 12.59
CA THR A 141 20.34 30.08 12.20
C THR A 141 20.84 29.27 11.00
N LYS A 142 22.01 29.63 10.45
CA LYS A 142 22.68 28.86 9.39
C LYS A 142 23.06 27.47 9.90
N GLU A 143 23.55 27.37 11.13
CA GLU A 143 23.93 26.12 11.79
C GLU A 143 22.71 25.20 12.00
N ASP A 144 21.54 25.76 12.31
CA ASP A 144 20.29 25.00 12.42
C ASP A 144 19.92 24.38 11.08
N VAL A 145 20.03 25.13 9.98
CA VAL A 145 19.70 24.63 8.65
C VAL A 145 20.67 23.56 8.17
N GLU A 146 21.95 23.70 8.46
CA GLU A 146 22.92 22.62 8.20
C GLU A 146 22.60 21.37 9.00
N SER A 147 22.22 21.52 10.28
CA SER A 147 21.78 20.41 11.13
C SER A 147 20.49 19.76 10.61
N PHE A 148 19.53 20.56 10.14
CA PHE A 148 18.29 20.06 9.51
C PHE A 148 18.58 19.29 8.22
N ARG A 149 19.41 19.82 7.33
CA ARG A 149 19.82 19.14 6.09
C ARG A 149 20.57 17.83 6.36
N SER A 150 21.42 17.82 7.38
CA SER A 150 22.12 16.61 7.83
C SER A 150 21.13 15.55 8.30
N ASN A 151 20.15 15.94 9.13
CA ASN A 151 19.08 15.05 9.59
C ASN A 151 18.19 14.55 8.44
N GLU A 152 17.87 15.40 7.47
CA GLU A 152 17.11 15.01 6.27
C GLU A 152 17.86 13.93 5.48
N ASN A 153 19.16 14.11 5.27
CA ASN A 153 20.00 13.12 4.59
C ASN A 153 20.08 11.80 5.36
N LEU A 154 20.15 11.85 6.69
CA LEU A 154 20.09 10.65 7.54
C LEU A 154 18.75 9.92 7.40
N LEU A 155 17.63 10.66 7.39
CA LEU A 155 16.30 10.09 7.19
C LEU A 155 16.14 9.47 5.80
N LYS A 156 16.69 10.09 4.75
CA LYS A 156 16.72 9.53 3.38
C LYS A 156 17.48 8.21 3.34
N ARG A 157 18.70 8.17 3.90
CA ARG A 157 19.49 6.93 3.99
C ARG A 157 18.76 5.84 4.76
N ARG A 158 18.14 6.19 5.90
CA ARG A 158 17.35 5.25 6.68
C ARG A 158 16.15 4.70 5.90
N LEU A 159 15.50 5.54 5.09
CA LEU A 159 14.41 5.10 4.23
C LEU A 159 14.90 4.07 3.20
N GLU A 160 16.01 4.34 2.52
CA GLU A 160 16.64 3.39 1.58
C GLU A 160 16.98 2.06 2.26
N GLU A 161 17.61 2.10 3.44
CA GLU A 161 17.91 0.88 4.22
C GLU A 161 16.65 0.08 4.58
N ILE A 162 15.56 0.74 4.94
CA ILE A 162 14.29 0.08 5.25
C ILE A 162 13.71 -0.57 3.99
N GLU A 163 13.75 0.10 2.85
CA GLU A 163 13.26 -0.43 1.57
C GLU A 163 14.09 -1.64 1.11
N ASP A 164 15.41 -1.61 1.28
CA ASP A 164 16.30 -2.74 1.01
C ASP A 164 15.99 -3.93 1.93
N ARG A 165 15.83 -3.68 3.23
CA ARG A 165 15.44 -4.73 4.21
C ARG A 165 14.08 -5.34 3.89
N LEU A 166 13.10 -4.53 3.49
CA LEU A 166 11.80 -4.99 3.04
C LEU A 166 11.91 -5.87 1.79
N SER A 167 12.73 -5.46 0.82
CA SER A 167 12.99 -6.23 -0.39
C SER A 167 13.63 -7.59 -0.09
N GLN A 168 14.68 -7.60 0.74
CA GLN A 168 15.35 -8.83 1.17
C GLN A 168 14.41 -9.76 1.93
N LYS A 169 13.61 -9.23 2.85
CA LYS A 169 12.65 -10.00 3.63
C LYS A 169 11.53 -10.59 2.75
N ASN A 170 11.08 -9.85 1.74
CA ASN A 170 10.13 -10.36 0.74
C ASN A 170 10.73 -11.48 -0.14
N LEU A 171 12.04 -11.47 -0.38
CA LEU A 171 12.73 -12.54 -1.11
C LEU A 171 12.93 -13.80 -0.24
N GLY A 172 13.24 -13.62 1.04
CA GLY A 172 13.46 -14.73 1.98
C GLY A 172 12.18 -15.40 2.47
N ALA A 173 11.07 -14.66 2.56
CA ALA A 173 9.81 -15.19 3.04
C ALA A 173 9.14 -16.12 2.01
N LYS A 174 8.82 -17.33 2.47
CA LYS A 174 8.14 -18.36 1.68
C LYS A 174 6.97 -18.92 2.47
N ILE A 175 5.98 -19.43 1.75
CA ILE A 175 4.89 -20.24 2.29
C ILE A 175 4.96 -21.65 1.71
N THR A 176 4.40 -22.60 2.43
CA THR A 176 4.38 -24.00 2.03
C THR A 176 2.93 -24.44 1.82
N LEU A 177 2.58 -24.71 0.57
CA LEU A 177 1.30 -25.31 0.22
C LEU A 177 1.30 -26.80 0.60
N ASP A 178 0.24 -27.24 1.27
CA ASP A 178 -0.02 -28.64 1.55
C ASP A 178 -0.41 -29.40 0.28
N GLU A 179 -0.26 -30.73 0.30
CA GLU A 179 -0.44 -31.58 -0.87
C GLU A 179 -1.88 -31.51 -1.43
N LYS A 180 -2.88 -31.40 -0.56
CA LYS A 180 -4.29 -31.30 -0.98
C LYS A 180 -4.54 -30.01 -1.76
N THR A 181 -4.02 -28.89 -1.28
CA THR A 181 -4.08 -27.61 -2.01
C THR A 181 -3.37 -27.71 -3.35
N VAL A 182 -2.19 -28.32 -3.40
CA VAL A 182 -1.45 -28.51 -4.66
C VAL A 182 -2.26 -29.33 -5.66
N GLN A 183 -2.86 -30.45 -5.23
CA GLN A 183 -3.68 -31.30 -6.07
C GLN A 183 -4.91 -30.56 -6.62
N LEU A 184 -5.62 -29.81 -5.76
CA LEU A 184 -6.76 -29.00 -6.18
C LEU A 184 -6.34 -27.97 -7.23
N LEU A 185 -5.26 -27.21 -6.97
CA LEU A 185 -4.80 -26.17 -7.88
C LEU A 185 -4.27 -26.74 -9.22
N GLN A 186 -3.68 -27.94 -9.22
CA GLN A 186 -3.32 -28.66 -10.43
C GLN A 186 -4.55 -29.09 -11.24
N SER A 187 -5.60 -29.58 -10.58
CA SER A 187 -6.84 -30.00 -11.26
C SER A 187 -7.54 -28.87 -12.02
N VAL A 188 -7.33 -27.61 -11.59
CA VAL A 188 -7.88 -26.41 -12.24
C VAL A 188 -6.86 -25.68 -13.11
N GLY A 189 -5.65 -26.24 -13.31
CA GLY A 189 -4.61 -25.69 -14.18
C GLY A 189 -3.95 -24.39 -13.68
N LEU A 190 -3.95 -24.17 -12.36
CA LEU A 190 -3.37 -22.97 -11.73
C LEU A 190 -1.91 -23.13 -11.32
N LEU A 191 -1.42 -24.37 -11.25
CA LEU A 191 -0.03 -24.75 -10.96
C LEU A 191 0.60 -25.49 -12.13
#